data_AF-I3SQ99-F1
#
_entry.id   AF-I3SQ99-F1
#
_cell.length_a   1.000
_cell.length_b   1.000
_cell.length_c   1.000
_cell.angle_alpha   90.00
_cell.angle_beta   90.00
_cell.angle_gamma   90.00
#
_symmetry.space_group_name_H-M   'P 1'
#
loop_
_entity.id
_entity.type
_entity.pdbx_description
1 polymer ?
#
loop_
_entity_poly.entity_id
_entity_poly.type
_entity_poly.pdbx_seq_one_letter_code
_entity_poly.pdbx_strand_id
1 'polypeptide(L)'
;MLPPQCGLTQTNYKELNVLYQKYKDQDFEILAFPCNQFRGQEPGSSEEIQNVVCTRFKAEFPVFDKVEVNGKNAEPLYKFLKDQKGGIFGDGIKWNFTKFLVNKEGKVVDRYAPTTAPLKIEKDIEKLLRSS
;
A
#
# COMPACT_ATOMS: atom_id res chain seq x y z
N MET A 1 0.83 22.77 1.87
CA MET A 1 2.20 22.26 2.08
C MET A 1 2.12 21.08 3.03
N LEU A 2 2.29 19.84 2.55
CA LEU A 2 2.28 18.65 3.42
C LEU A 2 3.39 18.84 4.46
N PRO A 3 3.07 18.86 5.77
CA PRO A 3 4.07 19.14 6.80
C PRO A 3 5.12 18.02 6.80
N PRO A 4 6.22 18.12 7.56
CA PRO A 4 7.16 17.02 7.75
C PRO A 4 6.47 15.88 8.52
N GLN A 5 5.52 15.19 7.90
CA GLN A 5 4.64 14.23 8.57
C GLN A 5 5.08 12.81 8.27
N CYS A 6 5.34 12.11 9.37
CA CYS A 6 5.56 10.68 9.50
C CYS A 6 6.85 10.14 8.86
N GLY A 7 7.79 9.72 9.72
CA GLY A 7 8.93 8.88 9.30
C GLY A 7 8.47 7.63 8.54
N LEU A 8 7.25 7.15 8.78
CA LEU A 8 6.63 6.09 7.99
C LEU A 8 6.51 6.46 6.51
N THR A 9 6.07 7.66 6.14
CA THR A 9 5.87 8.03 4.73
C THR A 9 7.17 8.01 3.96
N GLN A 10 8.23 8.64 4.48
CA GLN A 10 9.53 8.67 3.80
C GLN A 10 10.14 7.28 3.68
N THR A 11 10.16 6.51 4.78
CA THR A 11 10.73 5.16 4.78
C THR A 11 9.94 4.21 3.88
N ASN A 12 8.60 4.24 3.93
CA ASN A 12 7.78 3.35 3.12
C ASN A 12 7.95 3.63 1.63
N TYR A 13 7.83 4.88 1.17
CA TYR A 13 8.00 5.17 -0.25
C TYR A 13 9.41 4.84 -0.75
N LYS A 14 10.45 5.15 0.05
CA LYS A 14 11.83 4.80 -0.30
C LYS A 14 12.00 3.28 -0.49
N GLU A 15 11.53 2.49 0.45
CA GLU A 15 11.68 1.04 0.40
C GLU A 15 10.78 0.37 -0.64
N LEU A 16 9.55 0.87 -0.84
CA LEU A 16 8.66 0.42 -1.92
C LEU A 16 9.29 0.67 -3.29
N ASN A 17 9.92 1.84 -3.50
CA ASN A 17 10.63 2.11 -4.75
C ASN A 17 11.78 1.12 -4.96
N VAL A 18 12.55 0.77 -3.92
CA VAL A 18 13.63 -0.23 -4.03
C VAL A 18 13.08 -1.57 -4.50
N LEU A 19 11.98 -2.05 -3.88
CA LEU A 19 11.34 -3.30 -4.29
C LEU A 19 10.81 -3.21 -5.72
N TYR A 20 10.11 -2.12 -6.05
CA TYR A 20 9.54 -1.94 -7.37
C TYR A 20 10.61 -1.94 -8.46
N GLN A 21 11.69 -1.18 -8.29
CA GLN A 21 12.79 -1.18 -9.26
C GLN A 21 13.41 -2.56 -9.45
N LYS A 22 13.48 -3.37 -8.40
CA LYS A 22 14.07 -4.71 -8.46
C LYS A 22 13.17 -5.72 -9.19
N TYR A 23 11.85 -5.62 -9.02
CA TYR A 23 10.92 -6.68 -9.45
C TYR A 23 9.87 -6.25 -10.48
N LYS A 24 9.75 -4.97 -10.86
CA LYS A 24 8.72 -4.48 -11.82
C LYS A 24 8.67 -5.23 -13.15
N ASP A 25 9.83 -5.73 -13.61
CA ASP A 25 9.95 -6.50 -14.85
C ASP A 25 9.86 -8.02 -14.63
N GLN A 26 9.40 -8.46 -13.45
CA GLN A 26 9.33 -9.86 -12.99
C GLN A 26 7.94 -10.21 -12.47
N ASP A 27 6.87 -9.81 -13.17
CA ASP A 27 5.47 -10.04 -12.78
C ASP A 27 5.10 -9.53 -11.37
N PHE A 28 5.71 -8.43 -10.95
CA PHE A 28 5.41 -7.78 -9.67
C PHE A 28 4.96 -6.34 -9.89
N GLU A 29 3.89 -5.95 -9.21
CA GLU A 29 3.32 -4.61 -9.30
C GLU A 29 2.97 -4.10 -7.89
N ILE A 30 3.12 -2.79 -7.68
CA ILE A 30 2.71 -2.10 -6.45
C ILE A 30 1.53 -1.17 -6.79
N LEU A 31 0.38 -1.41 -6.17
CA LEU A 31 -0.80 -0.56 -6.36
C LEU A 31 -0.99 0.32 -5.11
N ALA A 32 -0.83 1.64 -5.27
CA ALA A 32 -0.94 2.59 -4.16
C ALA A 32 -2.29 3.32 -4.17
N PHE A 33 -3.03 3.21 -3.07
CA PHE A 33 -4.34 3.84 -2.90
C PHE A 33 -4.30 4.89 -1.79
N PRO A 34 -4.28 6.19 -2.11
CA PRO A 34 -4.34 7.25 -1.11
C PRO A 34 -5.60 7.17 -0.26
N CYS A 35 -5.51 7.53 1.02
CA CYS A 35 -6.64 7.49 1.94
C CYS A 35 -6.51 8.55 3.04
N ASN A 36 -7.59 9.29 3.29
CA ASN A 36 -7.59 10.36 4.32
C ASN A 36 -8.24 9.96 5.65
N GLN A 37 -8.63 8.69 5.82
CA GLN A 37 -9.38 8.24 7.02
C GLN A 37 -8.51 8.20 8.30
N PHE A 38 -7.19 8.36 8.19
CA PHE A 38 -6.26 8.22 9.31
C PHE A 38 -5.71 9.59 9.74
N ARG A 39 -6.41 10.23 10.68
CA ARG A 39 -6.09 11.58 11.22
C ARG A 39 -5.93 12.68 10.15
N GLY A 40 -6.59 12.55 9.01
CA GLY A 40 -6.54 13.60 7.99
C GLY A 40 -5.15 13.77 7.37
N GLN A 41 -4.31 12.72 7.36
CA GLN A 41 -2.91 12.80 6.88
C GLN A 41 -2.79 12.99 5.36
N GLU A 42 -3.88 12.79 4.61
CA GLU A 42 -3.93 12.90 3.15
C GLU A 42 -5.06 13.86 2.69
N PRO A 43 -5.02 15.15 3.12
CA PRO A 43 -6.15 16.07 2.93
C PRO A 43 -6.30 16.55 1.49
N GLY A 44 -5.25 16.46 0.67
CA GLY A 44 -5.22 16.96 -0.71
C GLY A 44 -6.16 16.20 -1.66
N SER A 45 -6.35 16.74 -2.86
CA SER A 45 -7.05 16.07 -3.95
C SER A 45 -6.24 14.87 -4.49
N SER A 46 -6.87 13.94 -5.21
CA SER A 46 -6.14 12.84 -5.86
C SER A 46 -4.98 13.36 -6.72
N GLU A 47 -5.22 14.42 -7.49
CA GLU A 47 -4.23 15.04 -8.36
C GLU A 47 -3.05 15.62 -7.57
N GLU A 48 -3.31 16.35 -6.48
CA GLU A 48 -2.25 16.88 -5.61
C GLU A 48 -1.39 15.76 -5.00
N ILE A 49 -2.05 14.68 -4.56
CA ILE A 49 -1.36 13.53 -3.94
C ILE A 49 -0.48 12.83 -4.97
N GLN A 50 -1.03 12.51 -6.14
CA GLN A 50 -0.26 11.91 -7.24
C GLN A 50 0.94 12.77 -7.59
N ASN A 51 0.75 14.08 -7.73
CA ASN A 51 1.83 14.99 -8.07
C ASN A 51 2.93 15.00 -7.00
N VAL A 52 2.57 14.99 -5.71
CA VAL A 52 3.55 14.86 -4.61
C VAL A 52 4.26 13.52 -4.67
N VAL A 53 3.54 12.42 -4.85
CA VAL A 53 4.13 11.08 -4.84
C VAL A 53 5.10 10.88 -6.02
N CYS A 54 4.75 11.35 -7.21
CA CYS A 54 5.59 11.31 -8.39
C CYS A 54 6.81 12.25 -8.26
N THR A 55 6.62 13.50 -7.85
CA THR A 55 7.72 14.49 -7.86
C THR A 55 8.65 14.38 -6.66
N ARG A 56 8.08 14.25 -5.46
CA ARG A 56 8.84 14.25 -4.20
C ARG A 56 9.40 12.88 -3.87
N PHE A 57 8.61 11.83 -4.07
CA PHE A 57 8.98 10.47 -3.71
C PHE A 57 9.47 9.65 -4.89
N LYS A 58 9.37 10.16 -6.13
CA LYS A 58 9.83 9.49 -7.35
C LYS A 58 9.26 8.07 -7.47
N ALA A 59 8.00 7.90 -7.06
CA ALA A 59 7.33 6.62 -7.23
C ALA A 59 7.08 6.39 -8.72
N GLU A 60 7.47 5.20 -9.20
CA GLU A 60 7.24 4.78 -10.59
C GLU A 60 6.09 3.75 -10.71
N PHE A 61 5.49 3.38 -9.58
CA PHE A 61 4.37 2.45 -9.53
C PHE A 61 3.02 3.20 -9.56
N PRO A 62 1.92 2.57 -10.01
CA PRO A 62 0.61 3.19 -10.10
C PRO A 62 0.10 3.74 -8.76
N VAL A 63 -0.29 5.02 -8.78
CA VAL A 63 -0.99 5.70 -7.68
C VAL A 63 -2.40 6.03 -8.15
N PHE A 64 -3.40 5.45 -7.50
CA PHE A 64 -4.81 5.58 -7.87
C PHE A 64 -5.45 6.80 -7.24
N ASP A 65 -6.74 6.99 -7.53
CA ASP A 65 -7.57 7.96 -6.83
C ASP A 65 -7.67 7.68 -5.33
N LYS A 66 -7.97 8.74 -4.58
CA LYS A 66 -8.19 8.65 -3.15
C LYS A 66 -9.45 7.84 -2.84
N VAL A 67 -9.33 6.88 -1.94
CA VAL A 67 -10.40 5.94 -1.57
C VAL A 67 -10.67 5.91 -0.08
N GLU A 68 -11.84 5.41 0.28
CA GLU A 68 -12.13 4.95 1.64
C GLU A 68 -11.79 3.47 1.77
N VAL A 69 -11.09 3.08 2.84
CA VAL A 69 -10.66 1.70 3.08
C VAL A 69 -11.43 1.05 4.25
N ASN A 70 -12.08 1.86 5.07
CA ASN A 70 -12.92 1.48 6.19
C ASN A 70 -14.34 2.06 6.09
N GLY A 71 -15.26 1.54 6.89
CA GLY A 71 -16.65 2.03 6.95
C GLY A 71 -17.53 1.54 5.81
N LYS A 72 -18.75 2.09 5.73
CA LYS A 72 -19.78 1.68 4.76
C LYS A 72 -19.36 1.97 3.31
N ASN A 73 -18.67 3.09 3.12
CA ASN A 73 -18.18 3.57 1.83
C ASN A 73 -16.84 2.94 1.42
N ALA A 74 -16.31 1.97 2.18
CA ALA A 74 -15.06 1.33 1.80
C ALA A 74 -15.18 0.73 0.39
N GLU A 75 -14.16 0.96 -0.43
CA GLU A 75 -14.08 0.42 -1.77
C GLU A 75 -14.23 -1.11 -1.75
N PRO A 76 -14.91 -1.72 -2.75
CA PRO A 76 -15.10 -3.17 -2.81
C PRO A 76 -13.79 -3.95 -2.71
N LEU A 77 -12.72 -3.44 -3.32
CA LEU A 77 -11.37 -4.00 -3.21
C LEU A 77 -10.94 -4.13 -1.74
N TYR A 78 -11.04 -3.06 -0.96
CA TYR A 78 -10.63 -3.09 0.44
C TYR A 78 -11.56 -3.91 1.33
N LYS A 79 -12.85 -4.00 1.00
CA LYS A 79 -13.75 -4.96 1.65
C LYS A 79 -13.27 -6.40 1.43
N PHE A 80 -12.96 -6.76 0.19
CA PHE A 80 -12.42 -8.08 -0.15
C PHE A 80 -11.08 -8.38 0.53
N LEU A 81 -10.11 -7.45 0.46
CA LEU A 81 -8.79 -7.64 1.06
C LEU A 81 -8.86 -7.88 2.58
N LYS A 82 -9.71 -7.10 3.26
CA LYS A 82 -9.92 -7.22 4.71
C LYS A 82 -10.68 -8.49 5.08
N ASP A 83 -11.62 -8.95 4.26
CA ASP A 83 -12.32 -10.23 4.47
C ASP A 83 -11.36 -11.41 4.35
N GLN A 84 -10.52 -11.44 3.32
CA GLN A 84 -9.55 -12.52 3.10
C GLN A 84 -8.44 -12.59 4.16
N LYS A 85 -7.98 -11.43 4.65
CA LYS A 85 -6.91 -11.32 5.67
C LYS A 85 -7.32 -10.38 6.80
N GLY A 86 -8.44 -10.70 7.42
CA GLY A 86 -8.93 -10.02 8.61
C GLY A 86 -8.17 -10.44 9.87
N GLY A 87 -8.09 -9.55 10.86
CA GLY A 87 -7.61 -9.93 12.19
C GLY A 87 -8.73 -10.54 13.03
N ILE A 88 -8.38 -11.35 14.03
CA ILE A 88 -9.33 -11.96 14.97
C ILE A 88 -10.16 -10.90 15.73
N PHE A 89 -9.59 -9.70 15.93
CA PHE A 89 -10.21 -8.58 16.63
C PHE A 89 -10.76 -7.50 15.68
N GLY A 90 -11.24 -7.94 14.51
CA GLY A 90 -11.78 -7.07 13.45
C GLY A 90 -10.84 -6.90 12.27
N ASP A 91 -11.44 -6.66 11.12
CA ASP A 91 -10.81 -6.65 9.81
C ASP A 91 -10.30 -5.24 9.41
N GLY A 92 -10.80 -4.19 10.07
CA GLY A 92 -10.51 -2.79 9.78
C GLY A 92 -9.02 -2.45 9.68
N ILE A 93 -8.66 -1.62 8.70
CA ILE A 93 -7.32 -1.08 8.55
C ILE A 93 -7.06 -0.08 9.66
N LYS A 94 -5.96 -0.25 10.40
CA LYS A 94 -5.71 0.53 11.62
C LYS A 94 -4.95 1.83 11.37
N TRP A 95 -4.16 1.90 10.30
CA TRP A 95 -3.36 3.08 9.96
C TRP A 95 -2.89 3.06 8.50
N ASN A 96 -2.34 4.20 8.05
CA ASN A 96 -1.62 4.34 6.78
C ASN A 96 -0.52 3.29 6.61
N PHE A 97 -0.22 2.93 5.36
CA PHE A 97 0.80 1.92 5.00
C PHE A 97 0.53 0.51 5.51
N THR A 98 -0.73 0.12 5.71
CA THR A 98 -1.07 -1.32 5.75
C THR A 98 -0.86 -1.90 4.36
N LYS A 99 -0.19 -3.05 4.24
CA LYS A 99 0.07 -3.71 2.95
C LYS A 99 -0.67 -5.03 2.86
N PHE A 100 -1.12 -5.37 1.66
CA PHE A 100 -1.64 -6.70 1.34
C PHE A 100 -0.76 -7.27 0.23
N LEU A 101 -0.41 -8.55 0.34
CA LEU A 101 0.29 -9.28 -0.71
C LEU A 101 -0.70 -10.22 -1.38
N VAL A 102 -0.84 -10.06 -2.69
CA VAL A 102 -1.75 -10.82 -3.54
C VAL A 102 -0.90 -11.57 -4.56
N ASN A 103 -1.17 -12.85 -4.77
CA ASN A 103 -0.44 -13.67 -5.74
C ASN A 103 -1.01 -13.54 -7.17
N LYS A 104 -0.40 -14.22 -8.15
CA LYS A 104 -0.80 -14.14 -9.57
C LYS A 104 -2.22 -14.66 -9.84
N GLU A 105 -2.75 -15.52 -8.97
CA GLU A 105 -4.13 -16.02 -9.06
C GLU A 105 -5.15 -15.10 -8.39
N GLY A 106 -4.73 -13.93 -7.87
CA GLY A 106 -5.61 -12.97 -7.20
C GLY A 106 -5.95 -13.33 -5.75
N LYS A 107 -5.27 -14.31 -5.15
CA LYS A 107 -5.48 -14.70 -3.75
C LYS A 107 -4.63 -13.82 -2.82
N VAL A 108 -5.27 -13.28 -1.78
CA VAL A 108 -4.58 -12.54 -0.72
C VAL A 108 -3.81 -13.52 0.15
N VAL A 109 -2.49 -13.52 0.04
CA VAL A 109 -1.63 -14.46 0.77
C VAL A 109 -1.21 -13.93 2.12
N ASP A 110 -1.06 -12.61 2.28
CA ASP A 110 -0.64 -12.00 3.53
C ASP A 110 -1.10 -10.54 3.69
N ARG A 111 -1.05 -10.05 4.93
CA ARG A 111 -1.34 -8.67 5.34
C ARG A 111 -0.31 -8.20 6.36
N TYR A 112 0.35 -7.09 6.05
CA TYR A 112 1.41 -6.53 6.87
C TYR A 112 0.98 -5.24 7.56
N ALA A 113 1.36 -5.12 8.83
CA ALA A 113 1.08 -3.94 9.64
C ALA A 113 1.81 -2.70 9.10
N PRO A 114 1.30 -1.49 9.37
CA PRO A 114 1.96 -0.20 9.08
C PRO A 114 3.45 -0.12 9.44
N THR A 115 3.82 -0.76 10.55
CA THR A 115 5.17 -0.80 11.10
C THR A 115 6.09 -1.84 10.45
N THR A 116 5.55 -2.70 9.58
CA THR A 116 6.35 -3.62 8.78
C THR A 116 7.00 -2.84 7.65
N ALA A 117 8.34 -2.75 7.71
CA ALA A 117 9.17 -2.16 6.68
C ALA A 117 8.98 -2.93 5.36
N PRO A 118 8.73 -2.27 4.21
CA PRO A 118 8.53 -2.95 2.94
C PRO A 118 9.64 -3.95 2.60
N LEU A 119 10.92 -3.64 2.86
CA LEU A 119 12.02 -4.56 2.58
C LEU A 119 11.93 -5.88 3.36
N LYS A 120 11.23 -5.93 4.50
CA LYS A 120 11.01 -7.18 5.23
C LYS A 120 10.06 -8.14 4.50
N ILE A 121 9.26 -7.64 3.57
CA ILE A 121 8.29 -8.39 2.76
C ILE A 121 8.97 -9.01 1.52
N GLU A 122 10.18 -8.59 1.19
CA GLU A 122 10.92 -9.02 -0.01
C GLU A 122 11.01 -10.55 -0.14
N LYS A 123 11.27 -11.25 0.97
CA LYS A 123 11.36 -12.72 0.98
C LYS A 123 10.06 -13.40 0.55
N ASP A 124 8.92 -12.83 0.94
CA ASP A 124 7.61 -13.35 0.59
C ASP A 124 7.28 -13.07 -0.88
N ILE A 125 7.69 -11.90 -1.39
CA ILE A 125 7.62 -11.56 -2.81
C ILE A 125 8.45 -12.56 -3.63
N GLU A 126 9.73 -12.76 -3.29
CA GLU A 126 10.61 -13.70 -3.99
C GLU A 126 10.04 -15.12 -4.01
N LYS A 127 9.43 -15.56 -2.91
CA LYS A 127 8.81 -16.87 -2.82
C LYS A 127 7.65 -17.01 -3.82
N LEU A 128 6.79 -16.01 -3.94
CA LEU A 128 5.68 -16.04 -4.90
C LEU A 128 6.16 -15.97 -6.35
N LEU A 129 7.17 -15.15 -6.63
CA LEU A 129 7.74 -15.03 -7.98
C LEU A 129 8.39 -16.33 -8.46
N ARG A 130 8.98 -17.11 -7.55
CA ARG A 130 9.57 -18.43 -7.85
C ARG A 130 8.57 -19.58 -7.92
N SER A 131 7.34 -19.38 -7.43
CA SER A 131 6.32 -20.43 -7.34
C SER A 131 5.40 -20.49 -8.57
N SER A 132 5.82 -19.90 -9.69
CA SER A 132 5.13 -19.93 -10.99
C SER A 132 5.63 -21.06 -11.86
#